data_AF-A0A2M9Z8H0-F1
#
_entry.id   AF-A0A2M9Z8H0-F1
#
_cell.length_a   1.000
_cell.length_b   1.000
_cell.length_c   1.000
_cell.angle_alpha   90.00
_cell.angle_beta   90.00
_cell.angle_gamma   90.00
#
_symmetry.space_group_name_H-M   'P 1'
#
loop_
_entity.id
_entity.type
_entity.pdbx_description
1 polymer ?
#
loop_
_entity_poly.entity_id
_entity_poly.type
_entity_poly.pdbx_seq_one_letter_code
_entity_poly.pdbx_strand_id
1 'polypeptide(L)'
;MREGSKSVLAFLFILFFVPGSSYGVDFEEVYEYYKKGNYNTLVRASRQELRSGEVDYKILLLYVASESNLEEIDKTLTSIYSRTKSQPAIFYNSVYLFLERALVLEAYEAGSRWGKIFLDKGESSVRYGEGVYTYACIRYSSQDYDSSREILEHVKSVPRDSKLGKRIRILEMSLDRVKEGK
;
A
#
# COMPACT_ATOMS: atom_id res chain seq x y z
N MET A 1 -70.63 -30.01 -22.61
CA MET A 1 -70.03 -28.67 -22.50
C MET A 1 -68.56 -28.85 -22.18
N ARG A 2 -67.69 -28.41 -23.11
CA ARG A 2 -66.23 -28.43 -22.98
C ARG A 2 -65.80 -27.20 -22.19
N GLU A 3 -65.11 -27.36 -21.09
CA GLU A 3 -64.29 -26.26 -20.54
C GLU A 3 -62.87 -26.40 -21.08
N GLY A 4 -62.44 -25.35 -21.77
CA GLY A 4 -61.20 -25.26 -22.50
C GLY A 4 -60.02 -24.83 -21.64
N SER A 5 -58.87 -25.33 -22.06
CA SER A 5 -57.52 -24.88 -21.76
C SER A 5 -57.36 -23.36 -21.65
N LYS A 6 -56.64 -22.90 -20.62
CA LYS A 6 -55.68 -21.79 -20.71
C LYS A 6 -54.48 -22.05 -19.79
N SER A 7 -53.43 -22.65 -20.35
CA SER A 7 -52.06 -22.38 -19.89
C SER A 7 -51.72 -20.93 -20.24
N VAL A 8 -51.27 -20.15 -19.26
CA VAL A 8 -50.43 -18.96 -19.51
C VAL A 8 -49.32 -18.96 -18.47
N LEU A 9 -48.12 -19.34 -18.91
CA LEU A 9 -46.86 -19.00 -18.25
C LEU A 9 -46.84 -17.48 -18.03
N ALA A 10 -46.69 -17.04 -16.77
CA ALA A 10 -46.35 -15.66 -16.47
C ALA A 10 -44.92 -15.60 -15.93
N PHE A 11 -44.10 -14.96 -16.74
CA PHE A 11 -42.70 -14.57 -16.61
C PHE A 11 -42.29 -14.03 -15.23
N LEU A 12 -41.10 -14.43 -14.79
CA LEU A 12 -40.03 -13.60 -14.22
C LEU A 12 -40.36 -12.12 -13.98
N PHE A 13 -40.34 -11.69 -12.72
CA PHE A 13 -39.54 -10.54 -12.29
C PHE A 13 -39.12 -10.75 -10.84
N ILE A 14 -37.92 -11.32 -10.70
CA ILE A 14 -37.14 -11.31 -9.46
C ILE A 14 -36.74 -9.85 -9.23
N LEU A 15 -37.55 -9.09 -8.51
CA LEU A 15 -37.15 -7.83 -7.91
C LEU A 15 -36.50 -8.15 -6.56
N PHE A 16 -35.23 -8.58 -6.62
CA PHE A 16 -34.32 -8.37 -5.52
C PHE A 16 -34.17 -6.85 -5.37
N PHE A 17 -35.01 -6.25 -4.51
CA PHE A 17 -34.73 -4.97 -3.89
C PHE A 17 -33.52 -5.16 -2.96
N VAL A 18 -32.32 -5.25 -3.54
CA VAL A 18 -31.14 -4.79 -2.84
C VAL A 18 -31.27 -3.28 -2.85
N PRO A 19 -31.37 -2.59 -1.70
CA PRO A 19 -31.19 -1.16 -1.70
C PRO A 19 -29.76 -0.92 -2.20
N GLY A 20 -29.64 -0.55 -3.48
CA GLY A 20 -28.44 0.01 -4.04
C GLY A 20 -28.26 1.38 -3.42
N SER A 21 -27.84 1.42 -2.17
CA SER A 21 -27.25 2.60 -1.60
C SER A 21 -25.97 2.88 -2.38
N SER A 22 -26.03 3.83 -3.31
CA SER A 22 -24.84 4.49 -3.83
C SER A 22 -24.26 5.47 -2.79
N TYR A 23 -24.17 5.03 -1.53
CA TYR A 23 -23.38 5.74 -0.54
C TYR A 23 -21.95 5.35 -0.85
N GLY A 24 -21.20 6.24 -1.50
CA GLY A 24 -19.74 6.15 -1.49
C GLY A 24 -19.31 5.99 -0.03
N VAL A 25 -18.44 5.03 0.25
CA VAL A 25 -17.96 4.78 1.61
C VAL A 25 -17.20 6.04 2.05
N ASP A 26 -17.71 6.69 3.08
CA ASP A 26 -17.08 7.87 3.69
C ASP A 26 -15.92 7.42 4.59
N PHE A 27 -14.87 8.25 4.67
CA PHE A 27 -13.70 8.02 5.52
C PHE A 27 -14.08 7.72 6.97
N GLU A 28 -15.11 8.38 7.51
CA GLU A 28 -15.55 8.18 8.90
C GLU A 28 -15.99 6.72 9.15
N GLU A 29 -16.66 6.10 8.19
CA GLU A 29 -17.09 4.70 8.31
C GLU A 29 -15.88 3.75 8.30
N VAL A 30 -14.94 3.97 7.37
CA VAL A 30 -13.68 3.20 7.29
C VAL A 30 -12.89 3.35 8.59
N TYR A 31 -12.84 4.56 9.15
CA TYR A 31 -12.14 4.86 10.38
C TYR A 31 -12.80 4.21 11.61
N GLU A 32 -14.13 4.14 11.66
CA GLU A 32 -14.85 3.38 12.68
C GLU A 32 -14.52 1.88 12.64
N TYR A 33 -14.44 1.27 11.44
CA TYR A 33 -13.99 -0.11 11.33
C TYR A 33 -12.55 -0.30 11.83
N TYR A 34 -11.67 0.67 11.53
CA TYR A 34 -10.27 0.65 12.00
C TYR A 34 -10.21 0.68 13.54
N LYS A 35 -10.90 1.62 14.18
CA LYS A 35 -10.92 1.77 15.64
C LYS A 35 -11.46 0.52 16.36
N LYS A 36 -12.41 -0.18 15.74
CA LYS A 36 -13.02 -1.41 16.29
C LYS A 36 -12.20 -2.68 15.98
N GLY A 37 -11.09 -2.58 15.25
CA GLY A 37 -10.29 -3.74 14.83
C GLY A 37 -10.97 -4.60 13.76
N ASN A 38 -12.01 -4.09 13.10
CA ASN A 38 -12.79 -4.79 12.08
C ASN A 38 -12.10 -4.73 10.71
N TYR A 39 -10.84 -5.18 10.64
CA TYR A 39 -9.96 -5.00 9.47
C TYR A 39 -10.48 -5.67 8.21
N ASN A 40 -11.13 -6.84 8.31
CA ASN A 40 -11.73 -7.51 7.15
C ASN A 40 -12.85 -6.65 6.51
N THR A 41 -13.68 -6.02 7.33
CA THR A 41 -14.76 -5.14 6.87
C THR A 41 -14.18 -3.87 6.27
N LEU A 42 -13.18 -3.26 6.94
CA LEU A 42 -12.44 -2.10 6.45
C LEU A 42 -11.84 -2.34 5.06
N VAL A 43 -11.13 -3.46 4.90
CA VAL A 43 -10.48 -3.84 3.65
C VAL A 43 -11.50 -3.98 2.53
N ARG A 44 -12.62 -4.67 2.78
CA ARG A 44 -13.68 -4.86 1.79
C ARG A 44 -14.31 -3.53 1.37
N ALA A 45 -14.64 -2.67 2.34
CA ALA A 45 -15.23 -1.36 2.07
C ALA A 45 -14.26 -0.45 1.30
N SER A 46 -12.99 -0.42 1.71
CA SER A 46 -11.96 0.44 1.09
C SER A 46 -11.66 0.05 -0.36
N ARG A 47 -11.63 -1.26 -0.69
CA ARG A 47 -11.33 -1.72 -2.06
C ARG A 47 -12.34 -1.22 -3.09
N GLN A 48 -13.60 -1.04 -2.70
CA GLN A 48 -14.64 -0.49 -3.58
C GLN A 48 -14.34 0.97 -3.92
N GLU A 49 -14.03 1.79 -2.91
CA GLU A 49 -13.72 3.21 -3.11
C GLU A 49 -12.40 3.46 -3.83
N LEU A 50 -11.34 2.70 -3.50
CA LEU A 50 -10.02 2.89 -4.10
C LEU A 50 -9.97 2.51 -5.59
N ARG A 51 -10.98 1.77 -6.08
CA ARG A 51 -11.18 1.49 -7.51
C ARG A 51 -11.92 2.62 -8.24
N SER A 52 -12.56 3.54 -7.52
CA SER A 52 -13.23 4.71 -8.10
C SER A 52 -12.21 5.73 -8.63
N GLY A 53 -12.66 6.70 -9.44
CA GLY A 53 -11.78 7.66 -10.12
C GLY A 53 -11.02 8.59 -9.17
N GLU A 54 -11.71 9.20 -8.21
CA GLU A 54 -11.12 10.06 -7.19
C GLU A 54 -10.69 9.21 -5.98
N VAL A 55 -9.46 9.43 -5.50
CA VAL A 55 -8.87 8.60 -4.44
C VAL A 55 -8.90 9.37 -3.13
N ASP A 56 -9.64 8.87 -2.14
CA ASP A 56 -9.43 9.29 -0.75
C ASP A 56 -8.17 8.61 -0.20
N TYR A 57 -7.10 9.40 -0.08
CA TYR A 57 -5.81 8.90 0.39
C TYR A 57 -5.77 8.55 1.88
N LYS A 58 -6.72 9.03 2.70
CA LYS A 58 -6.84 8.59 4.09
C LYS A 58 -7.41 7.17 4.14
N ILE A 59 -8.40 6.87 3.29
CA ILE A 59 -8.89 5.49 3.09
C ILE A 59 -7.75 4.61 2.57
N LEU A 60 -6.95 5.08 1.61
CA LEU A 60 -5.78 4.34 1.13
C LEU A 60 -4.81 4.01 2.27
N LEU A 61 -4.50 4.97 3.13
CA LEU A 61 -3.57 4.77 4.24
C LEU A 61 -4.10 3.69 5.21
N LEU A 62 -5.38 3.74 5.58
CA LEU A 62 -6.01 2.73 6.43
C LEU A 62 -6.09 1.37 5.75
N TYR A 63 -6.43 1.34 4.44
CA TYR A 63 -6.44 0.13 3.64
C TYR A 63 -5.07 -0.54 3.64
N VAL A 64 -4.00 0.20 3.30
CA VAL A 64 -2.64 -0.32 3.36
C VAL A 64 -2.36 -0.78 4.79
N ALA A 65 -2.67 0.01 5.83
CA ALA A 65 -2.45 -0.38 7.21
C ALA A 65 -3.16 -1.70 7.64
N SER A 66 -4.26 -2.09 6.99
CA SER A 66 -5.09 -3.22 7.43
C SER A 66 -5.11 -4.43 6.48
N GLU A 67 -4.80 -4.26 5.19
CA GLU A 67 -4.74 -5.36 4.22
C GLU A 67 -3.59 -6.31 4.54
N SER A 68 -3.88 -7.61 4.63
CA SER A 68 -2.85 -8.62 4.93
C SER A 68 -2.15 -9.14 3.68
N ASN A 69 -2.81 -9.10 2.51
CA ASN A 69 -2.23 -9.56 1.26
C ASN A 69 -1.41 -8.45 0.60
N LEU A 70 -0.08 -8.59 0.63
CA LEU A 70 0.85 -7.62 0.05
C LEU A 70 0.65 -7.42 -1.46
N GLU A 71 0.29 -8.47 -2.20
CA GLU A 71 0.06 -8.41 -3.65
C GLU A 71 -1.17 -7.54 -3.98
N GLU A 72 -2.21 -7.59 -3.15
CA GLU A 72 -3.40 -6.74 -3.32
C GLU A 72 -3.09 -5.27 -3.02
N ILE A 73 -2.21 -5.00 -2.06
CA ILE A 73 -1.70 -3.65 -1.81
C ILE A 73 -0.91 -3.15 -3.02
N ASP A 74 0.00 -3.97 -3.54
CA ASP A 74 0.84 -3.63 -4.69
C ASP A 74 -0.01 -3.30 -5.93
N LYS A 75 -1.01 -4.12 -6.25
CA LYS A 75 -1.99 -3.86 -7.32
C LYS A 75 -2.72 -2.54 -7.10
N THR A 76 -3.17 -2.27 -5.88
CA THR A 76 -3.90 -1.05 -5.54
C THR A 76 -3.02 0.19 -5.69
N LEU A 77 -1.81 0.18 -5.12
CA LEU A 77 -0.86 1.29 -5.25
C LEU A 77 -0.47 1.51 -6.73
N THR A 78 -0.25 0.44 -7.49
CA THR A 78 0.09 0.52 -8.92
C THR A 78 -1.06 1.10 -9.74
N SER A 79 -2.30 0.67 -9.46
CA SER A 79 -3.50 1.21 -10.09
C SER A 79 -3.67 2.69 -9.80
N ILE A 80 -3.46 3.14 -8.56
CA ILE A 80 -3.61 4.56 -8.19
C ILE A 80 -2.48 5.39 -8.80
N TYR A 81 -1.24 4.92 -8.69
CA TYR A 81 -0.05 5.62 -9.18
C TYR A 81 -0.10 5.86 -10.69
N SER A 82 -0.69 4.94 -11.47
CA SER A 82 -0.79 5.07 -12.92
C SER A 82 -1.84 6.09 -13.41
N ARG A 83 -2.76 6.55 -12.55
CA ARG A 83 -3.84 7.48 -12.94
C ARG A 83 -3.37 8.92 -13.11
N THR A 84 -2.31 9.33 -12.41
CA THR A 84 -1.82 10.71 -12.41
C THR A 84 -0.31 10.77 -12.45
N LYS A 85 0.25 11.88 -12.95
CA LYS A 85 1.71 12.08 -13.04
C LYS A 85 2.40 12.27 -11.69
N SER A 86 1.65 12.76 -10.70
CA SER A 86 2.12 13.09 -9.36
C SER A 86 1.11 12.64 -8.31
N GLN A 87 1.61 12.27 -7.14
CA GLN A 87 0.81 11.86 -5.99
C GLN A 87 1.07 12.79 -4.80
N PRO A 88 0.10 12.99 -3.89
CA PRO A 88 0.30 13.78 -2.69
C PRO A 88 1.15 13.05 -1.65
N ALA A 89 1.69 13.78 -0.67
CA ALA A 89 2.52 13.23 0.42
C ALA A 89 1.90 12.01 1.13
N ILE A 90 0.59 12.04 1.37
CA ILE A 90 -0.14 10.96 2.04
C ILE A 90 -0.14 9.64 1.23
N PHE A 91 -0.07 9.69 -0.09
CA PHE A 91 0.13 8.50 -0.91
C PHE A 91 1.48 7.84 -0.58
N TYR A 92 2.54 8.65 -0.50
CA TYR A 92 3.87 8.14 -0.19
C TYR A 92 3.95 7.63 1.25
N ASN A 93 3.20 8.19 2.20
CA ASN A 93 3.07 7.58 3.54
C ASN A 93 2.50 6.14 3.46
N SER A 94 1.56 5.86 2.56
CA SER A 94 1.08 4.50 2.31
C SER A 94 2.15 3.62 1.65
N VAL A 95 2.94 4.17 0.71
CA VAL A 95 4.08 3.46 0.12
C VAL A 95 5.12 3.11 1.18
N TYR A 96 5.40 3.99 2.14
CA TYR A 96 6.29 3.70 3.26
C TYR A 96 5.83 2.46 4.05
N LEU A 97 4.54 2.38 4.40
CA LEU A 97 3.98 1.20 5.08
C LEU A 97 4.10 -0.07 4.24
N PHE A 98 3.96 0.05 2.92
CA PHE A 98 4.19 -1.06 2.01
C PHE A 98 5.65 -1.53 2.03
N LEU A 99 6.62 -0.60 2.02
CA LEU A 99 8.05 -0.93 2.07
C LEU A 99 8.43 -1.67 3.35
N GLU A 100 7.90 -1.25 4.51
CA GLU A 100 8.16 -1.95 5.77
C GLU A 100 7.70 -3.40 5.70
N ARG A 101 6.54 -3.67 5.10
CA ARG A 101 6.03 -5.04 4.93
C ARG A 101 6.78 -5.82 3.89
N ALA A 102 7.14 -5.19 2.78
CA ALA A 102 7.91 -5.84 1.73
C ALA A 102 9.26 -6.32 2.28
N LEU A 103 9.90 -5.54 3.17
CA LEU A 103 11.10 -5.97 3.88
C LEU A 103 10.85 -7.17 4.79
N VAL A 104 9.80 -7.12 5.63
CA VAL A 104 9.49 -8.19 6.60
C VAL A 104 9.09 -9.50 5.91
N LEU A 105 8.35 -9.41 4.80
CA LEU A 105 7.86 -10.56 4.03
C LEU A 105 8.85 -10.99 2.93
N GLU A 106 10.04 -10.39 2.88
CA GLU A 106 11.08 -10.69 1.88
C GLU A 106 10.59 -10.54 0.42
N ALA A 107 9.59 -9.68 0.20
CA ALA A 107 9.04 -9.39 -1.13
C ALA A 107 9.92 -8.39 -1.89
N TYR A 108 11.18 -8.76 -2.12
CA TYR A 108 12.23 -7.86 -2.56
C TYR A 108 11.99 -7.22 -3.94
N GLU A 109 11.33 -7.91 -4.87
CA GLU A 109 11.05 -7.34 -6.19
C GLU A 109 10.06 -6.18 -6.11
N ALA A 110 8.91 -6.39 -5.47
CA ALA A 110 7.90 -5.35 -5.27
C ALA A 110 8.42 -4.23 -4.36
N GLY A 111 9.14 -4.59 -3.29
CA GLY A 111 9.81 -3.66 -2.41
C GLY A 111 10.85 -2.80 -3.14
N SER A 112 11.63 -3.38 -4.05
CA SER A 112 12.62 -2.63 -4.83
C SER A 112 11.98 -1.66 -5.81
N ARG A 113 10.91 -2.09 -6.50
CA ARG A 113 10.16 -1.22 -7.43
C ARG A 113 9.58 -0.01 -6.69
N TRP A 114 8.87 -0.25 -5.59
CA TRP A 114 8.29 0.84 -4.79
C TRP A 114 9.36 1.68 -4.09
N GLY A 115 10.46 1.07 -3.67
CA GLY A 115 11.57 1.77 -3.02
C GLY A 115 12.23 2.77 -3.94
N LYS A 116 12.43 2.40 -5.21
CA LYS A 116 12.91 3.34 -6.24
C LYS A 116 11.93 4.49 -6.48
N ILE A 117 10.64 4.19 -6.65
CA ILE A 117 9.61 5.23 -6.81
C ILE A 117 9.58 6.18 -5.60
N PHE A 118 9.73 5.63 -4.40
CA PHE A 118 9.72 6.39 -3.15
C PHE A 118 10.97 7.26 -3.01
N LEU A 119 12.15 6.75 -3.37
CA LEU A 119 13.39 7.54 -3.41
C LEU A 119 13.24 8.76 -4.34
N ASP A 120 12.72 8.53 -5.55
CA ASP A 120 12.64 9.53 -6.62
C ASP A 120 11.54 10.58 -6.39
N LYS A 121 10.42 10.20 -5.74
CA LYS A 121 9.21 11.04 -5.68
C LYS A 121 8.62 11.21 -4.28
N GLY A 122 9.12 10.49 -3.29
CA GLY A 122 8.56 10.42 -1.94
C GLY A 122 9.05 11.51 -0.98
N GLU A 123 9.85 12.49 -1.43
CA GLU A 123 10.46 13.52 -0.56
C GLU A 123 9.44 14.32 0.25
N SER A 124 8.21 14.47 -0.26
CA SER A 124 7.10 15.12 0.45
C SER A 124 6.54 14.30 1.63
N SER A 125 6.91 13.03 1.77
CA SER A 125 6.49 12.17 2.87
C SER A 125 7.18 12.57 4.17
N VAL A 126 6.40 12.62 5.26
CA VAL A 126 6.94 12.80 6.62
C VAL A 126 7.80 11.61 7.09
N ARG A 127 7.82 10.51 6.32
CA ARG A 127 8.60 9.30 6.54
C ARG A 127 9.69 9.12 5.48
N TYR A 128 10.09 10.19 4.78
CA TYR A 128 11.04 10.05 3.67
C TYR A 128 12.36 9.41 4.11
N GLY A 129 12.98 9.91 5.19
CA GLY A 129 14.23 9.36 5.71
C GLY A 129 14.12 7.88 6.09
N GLU A 130 13.05 7.50 6.82
CA GLU A 130 12.81 6.11 7.19
C GLU A 130 12.48 5.23 6.00
N GLY A 131 11.72 5.71 5.03
CA GLY A 131 11.35 4.94 3.84
C GLY A 131 12.52 4.67 2.91
N VAL A 132 13.39 5.66 2.69
CA VAL A 132 14.62 5.45 1.91
C VAL A 132 15.59 4.53 2.67
N TYR A 133 15.67 4.64 4.00
CA TYR A 133 16.42 3.66 4.80
C TYR A 133 15.86 2.23 4.65
N THR A 134 14.54 2.06 4.71
CA THR A 134 13.90 0.76 4.49
C THR A 134 14.21 0.23 3.09
N TYR A 135 14.26 1.10 2.07
CA TYR A 135 14.69 0.70 0.73
C TYR A 135 16.14 0.23 0.69
N ALA A 136 17.07 0.90 1.38
CA ALA A 136 18.45 0.44 1.52
C ALA A 136 18.52 -0.95 2.19
N CYS A 137 17.70 -1.20 3.20
CA CYS A 137 17.57 -2.51 3.85
C CYS A 137 17.03 -3.58 2.90
N ILE A 138 16.04 -3.26 2.06
CA ILE A 138 15.51 -4.19 1.05
C ILE A 138 16.63 -4.60 0.08
N ARG A 139 17.42 -3.64 -0.42
CA ARG A 139 18.56 -3.94 -1.32
C ARG A 139 19.59 -4.83 -0.61
N TYR A 140 19.94 -4.50 0.63
CA TYR A 140 20.84 -5.31 1.45
C TYR A 140 20.35 -6.76 1.61
N SER A 141 19.09 -6.95 2.01
CA SER A 141 18.51 -8.28 2.24
C SER A 141 18.40 -9.09 0.93
N SER A 142 18.19 -8.42 -0.20
CA SER A 142 18.24 -9.04 -1.53
C SER A 142 19.66 -9.29 -2.07
N GLN A 143 20.70 -9.07 -1.25
CA GLN A 143 22.12 -9.22 -1.58
C GLN A 143 22.66 -8.24 -2.64
N ASP A 144 21.91 -7.18 -2.97
CA ASP A 144 22.40 -6.06 -3.75
C ASP A 144 23.04 -5.02 -2.82
N TYR A 145 24.26 -5.33 -2.39
CA TYR A 145 25.02 -4.52 -1.45
C TYR A 145 25.51 -3.19 -2.03
N ASP A 146 25.76 -3.14 -3.35
CA ASP A 146 26.23 -1.92 -4.01
C ASP A 146 25.10 -0.87 -4.06
N SER A 147 23.91 -1.28 -4.50
CA SER A 147 22.74 -0.41 -4.46
C SER A 147 22.38 0.00 -3.04
N SER A 148 22.46 -0.93 -2.08
CA SER A 148 22.20 -0.63 -0.67
C SER A 148 23.12 0.48 -0.15
N ARG A 149 24.42 0.41 -0.50
CA ARG A 149 25.41 1.42 -0.11
C ARG A 149 25.14 2.77 -0.73
N GLU A 150 24.84 2.81 -2.04
CA GLU A 150 24.50 4.05 -2.74
C GLU A 150 23.28 4.75 -2.09
N ILE A 151 22.22 3.98 -1.83
CA ILE A 151 21.01 4.51 -1.18
C ILE A 151 21.32 4.97 0.25
N LEU A 152 22.16 4.24 0.99
CA LEU A 152 22.53 4.60 2.36
C LEU A 152 23.29 5.93 2.42
N GLU A 153 24.16 6.22 1.45
CA GLU A 153 24.81 7.53 1.32
C GLU A 153 23.79 8.65 1.10
N HIS A 154 22.76 8.41 0.29
CA HIS A 154 21.66 9.37 0.13
C HIS A 154 20.94 9.63 1.46
N VAL A 155 20.57 8.59 2.22
CA VAL A 155 19.87 8.75 3.51
C VAL A 155 20.69 9.58 4.50
N LYS A 156 22.03 9.47 4.47
CA LYS A 156 22.91 10.27 5.34
C LYS A 156 22.87 11.77 5.05
N SER A 157 22.38 12.19 3.88
CA SER A 157 22.17 13.60 3.54
C SER A 157 20.82 14.17 4.00
N VAL A 158 19.85 13.30 4.33
CA VAL A 158 18.49 13.68 4.73
C VAL A 158 18.44 14.05 6.23
N PRO A 159 17.58 15.01 6.66
CA PRO A 159 17.32 15.26 8.07
C PRO A 159 16.91 13.97 8.81
N ARG A 160 17.51 13.73 9.98
CA ARG A 160 17.31 12.49 10.73
C ARG A 160 17.28 12.72 12.23
N ASP A 161 16.48 11.94 12.91
CA ASP A 161 16.53 11.85 14.36
C ASP A 161 17.68 10.93 14.82
N SER A 162 17.91 10.88 16.13
CA SER A 162 18.95 10.04 16.72
C SER A 162 18.71 8.54 16.52
N LYS A 163 17.45 8.10 16.34
CA LYS A 163 17.07 6.71 16.16
C LYS A 163 17.42 6.21 14.77
N LEU A 164 17.05 6.98 13.74
CA LEU A 164 17.42 6.72 12.35
C LEU A 164 18.95 6.77 12.18
N GLY A 165 19.62 7.73 12.82
CA GLY A 165 21.08 7.81 12.83
C GLY A 165 21.77 6.53 13.35
N LYS A 166 21.25 5.92 14.42
CA LYS A 166 21.77 4.63 14.94
C LYS A 166 21.53 3.48 13.94
N ARG A 167 20.35 3.44 13.32
CA ARG A 167 19.97 2.40 12.35
C ARG A 167 20.84 2.44 11.09
N ILE A 168 21.15 3.64 10.59
CA ILE A 168 22.08 3.84 9.47
C ILE A 168 23.46 3.26 9.78
N ARG A 169 24.02 3.58 10.94
CA ARG A 169 25.34 3.06 11.36
C ARG A 169 25.37 1.53 11.45
N ILE A 170 24.30 0.91 11.92
CA ILE A 170 24.20 -0.56 11.99
C ILE A 170 24.24 -1.18 10.59
N LEU A 171 23.50 -0.62 9.63
CA LEU A 171 23.51 -1.11 8.25
C LEU A 171 24.88 -0.89 7.59
N GLU A 172 25.50 0.27 7.82
CA GLU A 172 26.84 0.60 7.33
C GLU A 172 27.88 -0.42 7.82
N MET A 173 27.92 -0.69 9.13
CA MET A 173 28.82 -1.71 9.70
C MET A 173 28.56 -3.11 9.10
N SER A 174 27.31 -3.41 8.73
CA SER A 174 26.95 -4.71 8.14
C SER A 174 27.45 -4.80 6.70
N LEU A 175 27.32 -3.72 5.92
CA LEU A 175 27.85 -3.59 4.56
C LEU A 175 29.39 -3.67 4.53
N ASP A 176 30.08 -3.11 5.51
CA ASP A 176 31.55 -3.16 5.57
C ASP A 176 32.06 -4.57 5.86
N ARG A 177 31.40 -5.32 6.74
CA ARG A 177 31.72 -6.74 6.98
C ARG A 177 31.57 -7.59 5.72
N VAL A 178 30.54 -7.34 4.91
CA VAL A 178 30.33 -8.04 3.65
C VAL A 178 31.45 -7.74 2.64
N LYS A 179 32.00 -6.52 2.68
CA LYS A 179 33.13 -6.13 1.82
C LYS A 179 34.45 -6.77 2.26
N GLU A 180 34.71 -6.87 3.56
CA GLU A 180 35.93 -7.46 4.13
C GLU A 180 35.96 -8.99 4.02
N GLY A 181 34.79 -9.64 3.94
CA GLY A 181 34.66 -11.09 3.77
C GLY A 181 34.67 -11.60 2.33
N LYS A 182 34.80 -10.70 1.34
CA LYS A 182 35.02 -11.01 -0.09
C LYS A 182 36.48 -10.82 -0.46
#